data_AF-A0A315Y105-F1
#
_entry.id   AF-A0A315Y105-F1
#
_cell.length_a   1.000
_cell.length_b   1.000
_cell.length_c   1.000
_cell.angle_alpha   90.00
_cell.angle_beta   90.00
_cell.angle_gamma   90.00
#
_symmetry.space_group_name_H-M   'P 1'
#
loop_
_entity.id
_entity.type
_entity.pdbx_description
1 polymer ?
#
loop_
_entity_poly.entity_id
_entity_poly.type
_entity_poly.pdbx_seq_one_letter_code
_entity_poly.pdbx_strand_id
1 'polypeptide(L)' 'MRTDEEIFDEKRRFVTDKLTPFLAAIDQDIESAEYHVITHTPYDLEYIIITWKGGSSKRAYVTGDSLVALAKDVLKVIS' A
#
# COMPACT_ATOMS: atom_id res chain seq x y z
N MET A 1 19.70 16.00 2.77
CA MET A 1 19.23 14.78 3.46
C MET A 1 17.72 14.91 3.51
N ARG A 2 16.97 13.94 3.02
CA ARG A 2 15.49 14.00 3.06
C ARG A 2 15.02 13.69 4.49
N THR A 3 13.92 14.29 4.93
CA THR A 3 13.28 13.97 6.20
C THR A 3 12.41 12.71 6.05
N ASP A 4 12.11 12.04 7.17
CA ASP A 4 11.22 10.87 7.15
C ASP A 4 9.81 11.24 6.66
N GLU A 5 9.35 12.46 6.97
CA GLU A 5 8.07 13.00 6.49
C GLU A 5 8.04 13.15 4.96
N GLU A 6 9.11 13.67 4.35
CA GLU A 6 9.24 13.74 2.89
C GLU A 6 9.19 12.34 2.25
N ILE A 7 9.82 11.35 2.89
CA ILE A 7 9.80 9.95 2.44
C ILE A 7 8.39 9.36 2.53
N PHE A 8 7.66 9.61 3.62
CA PHE A 8 6.28 9.12 3.78
C PHE A 8 5.32 9.78 2.78
N ASP A 9 5.51 11.06 2.48
CA ASP A 9 4.72 11.78 1.47
C ASP A 9 4.96 11.22 0.06
N GLU A 10 6.22 10.94 -0.31
CA GLU A 10 6.56 10.27 -1.57
C GLU A 10 5.89 8.89 -1.67
N LYS A 11 5.92 8.09 -0.59
CA LYS A 11 5.27 6.77 -0.54
C LYS A 11 3.75 6.87 -0.65
N ARG A 12 3.10 7.85 0.01
CA ARG A 12 1.66 8.10 -0.13
C ARG A 12 1.29 8.42 -1.58
N ARG A 13 2.02 9.35 -2.22
CA ARG A 13 1.80 9.68 -3.64
C ARG A 13 2.02 8.49 -4.54
N PHE A 14 3.05 7.68 -4.31
CA PHE A 14 3.28 6.47 -5.08
C PHE A 14 2.08 5.51 -4.98
N VAL A 15 1.57 5.27 -3.77
CA VAL A 15 0.44 4.34 -3.57
C VAL A 15 -0.83 4.85 -4.26
N THR A 16 -1.14 6.13 -4.11
CA THR A 16 -2.31 6.73 -4.75
C THR A 16 -2.17 6.82 -6.27
N ASP A 17 -1.07 7.37 -6.78
CA ASP A 17 -0.94 7.74 -8.20
C ASP A 17 -0.46 6.60 -9.09
N LYS A 18 0.24 5.60 -8.53
CA LYS A 18 0.88 4.52 -9.29
C LYS A 18 0.36 3.14 -8.92
N LEU A 19 0.34 2.82 -7.63
CA LEU A 19 -0.05 1.47 -7.20
C LEU A 19 -1.55 1.25 -7.34
N THR A 20 -2.39 2.20 -6.92
CA THR A 20 -3.86 2.04 -6.98
C THR A 20 -4.34 1.77 -8.41
N PRO A 21 -3.95 2.55 -9.44
CA PRO A 21 -4.34 2.24 -10.82
C PRO A 21 -3.81 0.90 -11.31
N PHE A 22 -2.60 0.50 -10.90
CA PHE A 22 -2.02 -0.80 -11.26
C PHE A 22 -2.82 -1.95 -10.65
N LEU A 23 -3.18 -1.86 -9.36
CA LEU A 23 -4.00 -2.85 -8.68
C LEU A 23 -5.41 -2.92 -9.29
N ALA A 24 -6.02 -1.78 -9.60
CA ALA A 24 -7.33 -1.71 -10.26
C ALA A 24 -7.32 -2.28 -11.68
N ALA A 25 -6.19 -2.24 -12.39
CA ALA A 25 -6.03 -2.87 -13.70
C ALA A 25 -5.94 -4.40 -13.61
N ILE A 26 -5.55 -4.94 -12.45
CA ILE A 26 -5.45 -6.38 -12.18
C ILE A 26 -6.79 -6.91 -11.62
N ASP A 27 -7.37 -6.19 -10.68
CA ASP A 27 -8.65 -6.48 -10.05
C ASP A 27 -9.52 -5.22 -10.09
N GLN A 28 -10.49 -5.22 -11.01
CA GLN A 28 -11.39 -4.08 -11.24
C GLN A 28 -12.31 -3.78 -10.06
N ASP A 29 -12.40 -4.66 -9.07
CA ASP A 29 -13.18 -4.43 -7.86
C ASP A 29 -12.38 -3.64 -6.81
N ILE A 30 -11.07 -3.43 -6.99
CA ILE A 30 -10.30 -2.52 -6.13
C ILE A 30 -10.74 -1.07 -6.40
N GLU A 31 -11.13 -0.37 -5.35
CA GLU A 31 -11.59 1.02 -5.36
C GLU A 31 -10.46 1.98 -4.98
N SER A 32 -9.69 1.66 -3.93
CA SER A 32 -8.62 2.52 -3.44
C SER A 32 -7.50 1.73 -2.76
N ALA A 33 -6.31 2.33 -2.70
CA ALA A 33 -5.26 1.92 -1.79
C ALA A 33 -4.67 3.12 -1.07
N GLU A 34 -4.39 2.96 0.22
CA GLU A 34 -3.89 4.02 1.10
C GLU A 34 -2.65 3.56 1.85
N TYR A 35 -1.62 4.38 1.86
CA TYR A 35 -0.41 4.13 2.64
C TYR A 35 -0.53 4.75 4.04
N HIS A 36 -0.15 3.97 5.05
CA HIS A 36 -0.20 4.32 6.45
C HIS A 36 1.13 3.98 7.13
N VAL A 37 1.53 4.83 8.07
CA VAL A 37 2.71 4.62 8.91
C VAL A 37 2.34 4.84 10.37
N ILE A 38 2.81 3.95 11.24
CA ILE A 38 2.72 4.10 12.69
C ILE A 38 4.14 4.35 13.21
N THR A 39 4.38 5.56 13.70
CA THR A 39 5.70 6.04 14.16
C THR A 39 5.87 6.00 15.68
N HIS A 40 4.91 5.41 16.41
CA HIS A 40 4.88 5.41 17.88
C HIS A 40 5.27 4.05 18.49
N THR A 41 5.80 3.16 17.67
CA THR A 41 6.31 1.83 18.04
C THR A 41 7.84 1.84 18.05
N PRO A 42 8.51 0.88 18.71
CA PRO A 42 9.98 0.80 18.72
C PRO A 42 10.60 0.65 17.32
N TYR A 43 9.79 0.37 16.31
CA TYR A 43 10.12 0.35 14.90
C TYR A 43 8.98 1.03 14.13
N ASP A 44 9.28 1.81 13.11
CA ASP A 44 8.24 2.34 12.22
C ASP A 44 7.53 1.18 11.52
N LEU A 45 6.20 1.14 11.65
CA LEU A 45 5.37 0.12 11.02
C LEU A 45 4.61 0.72 9.85
N GLU A 46 4.97 0.31 8.65
CA GLU A 46 4.35 0.75 7.41
C GLU A 46 3.38 -0.31 6.87
N TYR A 47 2.21 0.10 6.41
CA TYR A 47 1.23 -0.79 5.78
C TYR A 47 0.38 -0.04 4.76
N ILE A 48 -0.26 -0.81 3.88
CA ILE A 48 -1.23 -0.31 2.91
C ILE A 48 -2.59 -0.94 3.21
N ILE A 49 -3.63 -0.11 3.18
CA ILE A 49 -5.02 -0.56 3.21
C ILE A 49 -5.51 -0.57 1.76
N ILE A 50 -5.94 -1.72 1.28
CA ILE A 50 -6.59 -1.88 -0.02
C ILE A 50 -8.09 -2.02 0.24
N THR A 51 -8.91 -1.25 -0.46
CA THR A 51 -10.37 -1.26 -0.32
C THR A 51 -10.99 -1.69 -1.64
N TRP A 52 -11.93 -2.62 -1.57
CA TRP A 52 -12.72 -3.08 -2.72
C TRP A 52 -14.08 -2.40 -2.73
N LYS A 53 -14.69 -2.34 -3.91
CA LYS A 53 -16.07 -1.95 -4.13
C LYS A 53 -16.98 -2.78 -3.22
N GLY A 54 -17.81 -2.10 -2.44
CA GLY A 54 -18.63 -2.72 -1.40
C GLY A 54 -18.04 -2.61 0.01
N GLY A 55 -16.88 -1.97 0.16
CA GLY A 55 -16.33 -1.54 1.45
C GLY A 55 -15.53 -2.58 2.20
N SER A 56 -15.29 -3.76 1.62
CA SER A 56 -14.32 -4.71 2.20
C SER A 56 -12.91 -4.15 2.05
N SER A 57 -12.06 -4.40 3.06
CA SER A 57 -10.68 -3.92 3.03
C SER A 57 -9.70 -4.94 3.58
N LYS A 58 -8.45 -4.86 3.13
CA LYS A 58 -7.34 -5.71 3.53
C LYS A 58 -6.13 -4.85 3.87
N ARG A 59 -5.51 -5.15 5.01
CA ARG A 59 -4.23 -4.55 5.41
C ARG A 59 -3.07 -5.42 4.92
N ALA A 60 -2.11 -4.81 4.25
CA ALA A 60 -0.87 -5.45 3.82
C ALA A 60 0.34 -4.69 4.38
N TYR A 61 1.15 -5.35 5.21
CA TYR A 61 2.34 -4.75 5.79
C TYR A 61 3.46 -4.64 4.77
N VAL A 62 4.11 -3.48 4.71
CA VAL A 62 5.21 -3.19 3.79
C VAL A 62 6.47 -3.02 4.63
N THR A 63 7.31 -4.07 4.72
CA THR A 63 8.68 -3.89 5.25
C THR A 63 9.54 -3.17 4.21
N GLY A 64 10.70 -2.63 4.61
CA GLY A 64 11.55 -1.74 3.80
C GLY A 64 11.92 -2.20 2.36
N ASP A 65 11.73 -3.47 2.01
CA ASP A 65 11.96 -4.05 0.68
C ASP A 65 10.68 -4.40 -0.13
N SER A 66 9.48 -4.11 0.39
CA SER A 66 8.30 -4.96 0.11
C SER A 66 7.24 -4.39 -0.83
N LEU A 67 7.52 -3.40 -1.67
CA LEU A 67 6.57 -3.04 -2.75
C LEU A 67 6.41 -4.18 -3.77
N VAL A 68 7.51 -4.89 -4.05
CA VAL A 68 7.51 -6.10 -4.88
C VAL A 68 6.81 -7.27 -4.17
N ALA A 69 7.00 -7.39 -2.85
CA ALA A 69 6.33 -8.42 -2.05
C ALA A 69 4.81 -8.17 -1.99
N LEU A 70 4.40 -6.91 -1.86
CA LEU A 70 3.01 -6.49 -1.90
C LEU A 70 2.35 -6.83 -3.25
N ALA A 71 2.99 -6.51 -4.36
CA ALA A 71 2.47 -6.87 -5.68
C ALA A 71 2.28 -8.40 -5.80
N LYS A 72 3.24 -9.19 -5.32
CA LYS A 72 3.14 -10.66 -5.30
C LYS A 72 2.02 -11.18 -4.39
N ASP A 73 1.84 -10.59 -3.22
CA ASP A 73 0.83 -11.01 -2.25
C ASP A 73 -0.59 -10.59 -2.64
N VAL A 74 -0.76 -9.48 -3.35
CA VAL A 74 -2.05 -9.12 -3.95
C VAL A 74 -2.36 -10.03 -5.15
N LEU A 75 -1.39 -10.32 -6.01
CA LEU A 75 -1.56 -11.20 -7.17
C LEU A 75 -1.91 -12.65 -6.79
N LYS A 76 -1.38 -13.18 -5.68
CA LYS A 76 -1.70 -14.54 -5.22
C LYS A 76 -3.16 -14.72 -4.78
N VAL A 77 -3.90 -13.65 -4.53
CA VAL A 77 -5.33 -13.75 -4.16
C VAL A 77 -6.21 -13.99 -5.40
N ILE A 78 -5.67 -13.82 -6.61
CA ILE A 78 -6.41 -13.91 -7.88
C ILE A 78 -6.28 -15.31 -8.53
N SER A 79 -5.58 -16.25 -7.89
CA SER A 79 -5.43 -17.64 -8.36
C SER A 79 -6.40 -18.61 -7.68
#